data_AF-A0A5N6VIZ4-F1
#
_entry.id   AF-A0A5N6VIZ4-F1
#
_cell.length_a   1.000
_cell.length_b   1.000
_cell.length_c   1.000
_cell.angle_alpha   90.00
_cell.angle_beta   90.00
_cell.angle_gamma   90.00
#
_symmetry.space_group_name_H-M   'P 1'
#
loop_
_entity.id
_entity.type
_entity.pdbx_description
1 polymer ?
#
loop_
_entity_poly.entity_id
_entity_poly.type
_entity_poly.pdbx_seq_one_letter_code
_entity_poly.pdbx_strand_id
1 'polypeptide(L)'
;MSNKPFNETARNLKLDEAAEENDDCILCGELQNDEGEWVSAEIDLNQVFGASQSSVQVEWGGKDFSKSADCVGFSVDPIPVPTAEDDVHGQLQERPMLSVIIQPDWSYQQVEACVDLSDGIVNNNGQFEFRLDRIPQDQRIVEAI
;
A
#
# COMPACT_ATOMS: atom_id res chain seq x y z
N MET A 1 9.21 2.92 19.67
CA MET A 1 8.88 2.86 18.23
C MET A 1 7.73 3.81 17.99
N SER A 2 7.89 4.75 17.07
CA SER A 2 6.83 5.70 16.75
C SER A 2 5.69 4.94 16.04
N ASN A 3 4.45 5.06 16.50
CA ASN A 3 3.27 4.48 15.82
C ASN A 3 2.88 5.25 14.55
N LYS A 4 3.66 6.27 14.19
CA LYS A 4 3.44 7.09 13.00
C LYS A 4 3.45 6.24 11.73
N PRO A 5 2.58 6.57 10.77
CA PRO A 5 2.58 5.90 9.48
C PRO A 5 3.85 6.29 8.69
N PHE A 6 4.36 5.37 7.88
CA PHE A 6 5.72 5.52 7.31
C PHE A 6 5.85 6.73 6.39
N ASN A 7 4.76 7.14 5.74
CA ASN A 7 4.64 8.30 4.85
C ASN A 7 5.05 9.63 5.52
N GLU A 8 4.93 9.76 6.85
CA GLU A 8 5.46 10.94 7.56
C GLU A 8 6.99 11.01 7.55
N THR A 9 7.65 9.88 7.32
CA THR A 9 9.11 9.72 7.30
C THR A 9 9.60 9.18 5.97
N ALA A 10 8.79 9.31 4.92
CA ALA A 10 9.09 8.85 3.58
C ALA A 10 8.95 9.98 2.57
N ARG A 11 9.72 9.92 1.49
CA ARG A 11 9.58 10.85 0.35
C ARG A 11 9.98 10.17 -0.95
N ASN A 12 9.64 10.80 -2.07
CA ASN A 12 9.94 10.29 -3.41
C ASN A 12 9.41 8.86 -3.63
N LEU A 13 8.25 8.55 -3.05
CA LEU A 13 7.59 7.25 -3.20
C LEU A 13 7.11 7.06 -4.63
N LYS A 14 7.39 5.90 -5.20
CA LYS A 14 6.92 5.49 -6.52
C LYS A 14 7.00 3.97 -6.67
N LEU A 15 6.17 3.39 -7.52
CA LEU A 15 6.44 2.04 -8.02
C LEU A 15 7.59 2.10 -9.02
N ASP A 16 8.42 1.06 -9.02
CA ASP A 16 9.44 0.91 -10.03
C ASP A 16 8.78 0.76 -11.41
N GLU A 17 9.28 1.49 -12.41
CA GLU A 17 8.74 1.53 -13.77
C GLU A 17 8.93 0.19 -14.50
N ALA A 18 9.72 -0.72 -13.93
CA ALA A 18 9.94 -2.08 -14.40
C ALA A 18 8.79 -3.06 -14.09
N ALA A 19 7.73 -2.62 -13.40
CA ALA A 19 6.53 -3.43 -13.19
C ALA A 19 5.74 -3.59 -14.52
N GLU A 20 6.28 -4.37 -15.47
CA GLU A 20 5.51 -4.91 -16.59
C GLU A 20 4.55 -6.00 -16.08
N GLU A 21 3.57 -6.39 -16.90
CA GLU A 21 2.66 -7.50 -16.58
C GLU A 21 3.45 -8.75 -16.18
N ASN A 22 3.31 -9.20 -14.93
CA ASN A 22 4.00 -10.33 -14.29
C ASN A 22 5.41 -10.10 -13.72
N ASP A 23 5.91 -8.86 -13.67
CA ASP A 23 7.16 -8.54 -12.96
C ASP A 23 6.92 -8.18 -11.47
N ASP A 24 8.03 -8.08 -10.73
CA ASP A 24 8.02 -7.70 -9.32
C ASP A 24 7.46 -6.29 -9.13
N CYS A 25 6.44 -6.15 -8.30
CA CYS A 25 5.86 -4.84 -8.00
C CYS A 25 6.62 -4.19 -6.84
N ILE A 26 7.69 -3.48 -7.15
CA ILE A 26 8.57 -2.88 -6.14
C ILE A 26 8.12 -1.45 -5.82
N LEU A 27 7.83 -1.16 -4.55
CA LEU A 27 7.69 0.20 -4.05
C LEU A 27 9.07 0.75 -3.65
N CYS A 28 9.46 1.85 -4.26
CA CYS A 28 10.73 2.54 -4.04
C CYS A 28 10.49 3.90 -3.37
N GLY A 29 11.44 4.32 -2.54
CA GLY A 29 11.45 5.68 -1.97
C GLY A 29 12.66 5.96 -1.10
N GLU A 30 12.65 7.10 -0.44
CA GLU A 30 13.63 7.43 0.61
C GLU A 30 12.94 7.45 1.97
N LEU A 31 13.51 6.75 2.93
CA LEU A 31 13.04 6.67 4.31
C LEU A 31 14.04 7.32 5.26
N GLN A 32 13.54 8.05 6.25
CA GLN A 32 14.40 8.63 7.27
C GLN A 32 14.87 7.56 8.27
N ASN A 33 16.17 7.46 8.54
CA ASN A 33 16.73 6.59 9.58
C ASN A 33 16.70 7.29 10.97
N ASP A 34 17.10 6.57 12.02
CA ASP A 34 17.11 7.08 13.40
C ASP A 34 18.12 8.23 13.61
N GLU A 35 19.11 8.36 12.72
CA GLU A 35 20.06 9.47 12.69
C GLU A 35 19.51 10.71 11.95
N GLY A 36 18.32 10.60 11.37
CA GLY A 36 17.65 11.66 10.61
C GLY A 36 18.08 11.76 9.15
N GLU A 37 18.91 10.84 8.67
CA GLU A 37 19.38 10.77 7.28
C GLU A 37 18.35 10.08 6.38
N TRP A 38 18.30 10.47 5.11
CA TRP A 38 17.42 9.88 4.11
C TRP A 38 18.14 8.74 3.40
N VAL A 39 17.60 7.53 3.50
CA VAL A 39 18.17 6.31 2.94
C VAL A 39 17.23 5.77 1.87
N SER A 40 17.77 5.40 0.71
CA SER A 40 16.99 4.71 -0.32
C SER A 40 16.54 3.34 0.18
N ALA A 41 15.26 3.05 0.02
CA ALA A 41 14.65 1.80 0.44
C ALA A 41 13.66 1.31 -0.63
N GLU A 42 13.48 0.00 -0.65
CA GLU A 42 12.56 -0.68 -1.56
C GLU A 42 11.85 -1.83 -0.83
N ILE A 43 10.64 -2.17 -1.27
CA ILE A 43 9.90 -3.35 -0.80
C ILE A 43 9.13 -3.97 -1.96
N ASP A 44 9.22 -5.30 -2.06
CA ASP A 44 8.44 -6.08 -3.00
C ASP A 44 7.00 -6.28 -2.48
N LEU A 45 6.04 -5.62 -3.14
CA LEU A 45 4.63 -5.71 -2.82
C LEU A 45 4.05 -7.09 -3.15
N ASN A 46 4.68 -7.88 -4.03
CA ASN A 46 4.30 -9.29 -4.25
C ASN A 46 4.61 -10.19 -3.04
N GLN A 47 5.48 -9.77 -2.11
CA GLN A 47 5.64 -10.48 -0.82
C GLN A 47 4.66 -10.00 0.25
N VAL A 48 3.92 -8.93 -0.02
CA VAL A 48 3.02 -8.27 0.94
C VAL A 48 1.56 -8.58 0.63
N PHE A 49 1.21 -8.66 -0.65
CA PHE A 49 -0.16 -8.81 -1.10
C PHE A 49 -0.39 -10.06 -1.94
N GLY A 50 -1.55 -10.66 -1.77
CA GLY A 50 -2.16 -11.59 -2.72
C GLY A 50 -3.43 -11.00 -3.32
N ALA A 51 -3.83 -11.49 -4.49
CA ALA A 51 -5.10 -11.14 -5.12
C ALA A 51 -5.78 -12.39 -5.69
N SER A 52 -7.10 -12.34 -5.88
CA SER A 52 -7.86 -13.41 -6.53
C SER A 52 -8.89 -12.85 -7.50
N GLN A 53 -8.90 -13.37 -8.73
CA GLN A 53 -9.94 -13.07 -9.73
C GLN A 53 -11.29 -13.70 -9.39
N SER A 54 -11.30 -14.74 -8.54
CA SER A 54 -12.53 -15.46 -8.20
C SER A 54 -13.36 -14.73 -7.14
N SER A 55 -12.73 -14.35 -6.03
CA SER A 55 -13.35 -13.60 -4.92
C SER A 55 -13.17 -12.09 -5.04
N VAL A 56 -12.35 -11.64 -6.00
CA VAL A 56 -12.22 -10.23 -6.39
C VAL A 56 -11.79 -9.34 -5.22
N GLN A 57 -10.73 -9.78 -4.53
CA GLN A 57 -10.22 -9.15 -3.32
C GLN A 57 -8.69 -9.09 -3.34
N VAL A 58 -8.12 -8.15 -2.60
CA VAL A 58 -6.69 -8.06 -2.25
C VAL A 58 -6.51 -8.45 -0.78
N GLU A 59 -5.52 -9.27 -0.48
CA GLU A 59 -5.24 -9.79 0.86
C GLU A 59 -3.84 -9.39 1.34
N TRP A 60 -3.78 -8.80 2.53
CA TRP A 60 -2.54 -8.58 3.28
C TRP A 60 -1.93 -9.89 3.79
N GLY A 61 -0.63 -10.07 3.57
CA GLY A 61 0.09 -11.30 3.91
C GLY A 61 -0.10 -12.43 2.89
N GLY A 62 -0.82 -12.17 1.79
CA GLY A 62 -0.83 -13.00 0.60
C GLY A 62 0.47 -12.85 -0.20
N LYS A 63 0.48 -13.42 -1.41
CA LYS A 63 1.64 -13.33 -2.32
C LYS A 63 1.23 -13.20 -3.77
N ASP A 64 2.13 -12.66 -4.58
CA ASP A 64 2.08 -12.62 -6.04
C ASP A 64 0.78 -11.98 -6.59
N PHE A 65 0.27 -10.94 -5.94
CA PHE A 65 -0.96 -10.28 -6.39
C PHE A 65 -0.88 -9.78 -7.84
N SER A 66 0.31 -9.38 -8.32
CA SER A 66 0.51 -8.88 -9.69
C SER A 66 0.14 -9.91 -10.76
N LYS A 67 0.12 -11.20 -10.44
CA LYS A 67 -0.30 -12.27 -11.39
C LYS A 67 -1.80 -12.35 -11.61
N SER A 68 -2.58 -11.82 -10.66
CA SER A 68 -4.05 -11.80 -10.72
C SER A 68 -4.60 -10.40 -10.99
N ALA A 69 -3.77 -9.37 -10.81
CA ALA A 69 -4.07 -8.00 -11.16
C ALA A 69 -3.96 -7.82 -12.67
N ASP A 70 -4.95 -7.12 -13.25
CA ASP A 70 -4.91 -6.66 -14.64
C ASP A 70 -4.06 -5.39 -14.77
N CYS A 71 -4.14 -4.51 -13.77
CA CYS A 71 -3.35 -3.30 -13.71
C CYS A 71 -3.09 -2.93 -12.24
N VAL A 72 -1.91 -2.36 -11.98
CA VAL A 72 -1.52 -1.86 -10.66
C VAL A 72 -1.16 -0.39 -10.79
N GLY A 73 -1.81 0.44 -9.98
CA GLY A 73 -1.57 1.87 -9.88
C GLY A 73 -1.04 2.25 -8.50
N PHE A 74 -0.27 3.32 -8.44
CA PHE A 74 0.19 3.91 -7.19
C PHE A 74 -0.02 5.42 -7.20
N SER A 75 -0.58 5.93 -6.12
CA SER A 75 -0.78 7.35 -5.89
C SER A 75 -0.45 7.70 -4.43
N VAL A 76 -0.14 8.97 -4.20
CA VAL A 76 -0.07 9.53 -2.85
C VAL A 76 -1.20 10.54 -2.75
N ASP A 77 -2.28 10.14 -2.11
CA ASP A 77 -3.52 10.91 -2.10
C ASP A 77 -3.70 11.63 -0.76
N PRO A 78 -4.10 12.91 -0.77
CA PRO A 78 -4.40 13.64 0.46
C PRO A 78 -5.76 13.19 1.02
N ILE A 79 -5.74 12.40 2.09
CA ILE A 79 -6.95 11.89 2.76
C ILE A 79 -7.21 12.70 4.03
N PRO A 80 -8.45 13.17 4.28
CA PRO A 80 -8.82 13.80 5.54
C PRO A 80 -8.71 12.81 6.69
N VAL A 81 -7.89 13.12 7.70
CA VAL A 81 -7.80 12.32 8.93
C VAL A 81 -8.48 13.09 10.07
N PRO A 82 -9.34 12.45 10.88
CA PRO A 82 -9.97 13.11 12.02
C PRO A 82 -8.91 13.48 13.06
N THR A 83 -8.64 14.77 13.23
CA THR A 83 -7.74 15.29 14.26
C THR A 83 -8.56 15.74 15.47
N ALA A 84 -8.93 14.80 16.35
CA ALA A 84 -9.79 15.03 17.53
C ALA A 84 -11.25 15.46 17.22
N GLU A 85 -12.12 15.30 18.23
CA GLU A 85 -13.58 15.31 18.08
C GLU A 85 -14.19 16.67 17.66
N ASP A 86 -13.41 17.77 17.69
CA ASP A 86 -13.87 19.15 17.45
C ASP A 86 -13.27 19.81 16.19
N ASP A 87 -12.44 19.10 15.42
CA ASP A 87 -11.79 19.71 14.25
C ASP A 87 -12.65 19.58 13.00
N VAL A 88 -13.38 20.68 12.70
CA VAL A 88 -14.25 20.84 11.53
C VAL A 88 -13.45 20.88 10.22
N HIS A 89 -12.12 20.99 10.30
CA HIS A 89 -11.19 21.03 9.18
C HIS A 89 -10.11 19.95 9.37
N GLY A 90 -10.53 18.67 9.37
CA GLY A 90 -9.60 17.54 9.49
C GLY A 90 -8.36 17.72 8.61
N GLN A 91 -7.17 17.49 9.19
CA GLN A 91 -5.91 17.66 8.49
C GLN A 91 -5.85 16.67 7.31
N LEU A 92 -5.41 17.15 6.15
CA LEU A 92 -5.10 16.28 5.02
C LEU A 92 -3.76 15.61 5.30
N GLN A 93 -3.75 14.29 5.32
CA GLN A 93 -2.53 13.49 5.37
C GLN A 93 -2.32 12.86 4.00
N GLU A 94 -1.13 13.03 3.44
CA GLU A 94 -0.70 12.34 2.23
C GLU A 94 -0.57 10.85 2.52
N ARG A 95 -1.44 10.02 1.93
CA ARG A 95 -1.47 8.58 2.19
C ARG A 95 -1.12 7.81 0.90
N PRO A 96 -0.11 6.93 0.93
CA PRO A 96 0.28 6.10 -0.21
C PRO A 96 -0.76 5.03 -0.48
N MET A 97 -1.47 5.17 -1.59
CA MET A 97 -2.51 4.26 -2.07
C MET A 97 -1.96 3.31 -3.14
N LEU A 98 -2.31 2.04 -3.03
CA LEU A 98 -2.16 1.04 -4.08
C LEU A 98 -3.53 0.74 -4.67
N SER A 99 -3.71 1.04 -5.95
CA SER A 99 -4.87 0.65 -6.73
C SER A 99 -4.58 -0.65 -7.45
N VAL A 100 -5.44 -1.65 -7.30
CA VAL A 100 -5.32 -2.94 -7.98
C VAL A 100 -6.58 -3.18 -8.78
N ILE A 101 -6.47 -3.17 -10.10
CA ILE A 101 -7.56 -3.50 -11.00
C ILE A 101 -7.59 -5.01 -11.18
N ILE A 102 -8.73 -5.62 -10.87
CA ILE A 102 -8.95 -7.07 -11.00
C ILE A 102 -10.07 -7.29 -12.01
N GLN A 103 -9.82 -8.12 -13.02
CA GLN A 103 -10.87 -8.62 -13.90
C GLN A 103 -11.37 -9.98 -13.36
N PRO A 104 -12.63 -10.09 -12.90
CA PRO A 104 -13.17 -11.35 -12.42
C PRO A 104 -13.33 -12.38 -13.55
N ASP A 105 -13.08 -13.66 -13.28
CA ASP A 105 -13.20 -14.72 -14.31
C ASP A 105 -14.63 -14.87 -14.86
N TRP A 106 -15.63 -14.43 -14.08
CA TRP A 106 -17.05 -14.55 -14.37
C TRP A 106 -17.65 -13.27 -14.98
N SER A 107 -16.86 -12.20 -15.15
CA SER A 107 -17.31 -10.90 -15.63
C SER A 107 -16.33 -10.28 -16.63
N TYR A 108 -16.84 -9.45 -17.53
CA TYR A 108 -16.01 -8.57 -18.36
C TYR A 108 -15.83 -7.18 -17.76
N GLN A 109 -16.44 -6.92 -16.61
CA GLN A 109 -16.30 -5.67 -15.88
C GLN A 109 -15.16 -5.79 -14.90
N GLN A 110 -14.16 -4.92 -15.06
CA GLN A 110 -13.07 -4.74 -14.11
C GLN A 110 -13.58 -4.02 -12.87
N VAL A 111 -12.99 -4.36 -11.73
CA VAL A 111 -13.24 -3.69 -10.45
C VAL A 111 -11.92 -3.27 -9.83
N GLU A 112 -11.97 -2.31 -8.92
CA GLU A 112 -10.78 -1.71 -8.32
C GLU A 112 -10.76 -1.94 -6.81
N ALA A 113 -9.65 -2.45 -6.29
CA ALA A 113 -9.35 -2.47 -4.87
C ALA A 113 -8.30 -1.41 -4.54
N CYS A 114 -8.60 -0.51 -3.61
CA CYS A 114 -7.69 0.53 -3.15
C CYS A 114 -7.18 0.19 -1.74
N VAL A 115 -5.88 0.08 -1.57
CA VAL A 115 -5.23 -0.29 -0.32
C VAL A 115 -4.33 0.84 0.17
N ASP A 116 -4.48 1.23 1.43
CA ASP A 116 -3.57 2.16 2.09
C ASP A 116 -2.32 1.42 2.58
N LEU A 117 -1.18 1.69 1.96
CA LEU A 117 0.06 1.00 2.29
C LEU A 117 0.52 1.30 3.72
N SER A 118 0.09 2.42 4.31
CA SER A 118 0.47 2.84 5.66
C SER A 118 -0.07 1.97 6.77
N ASP A 119 -1.11 1.18 6.48
CA ASP A 119 -1.78 0.34 7.49
C ASP A 119 -0.93 -0.89 7.84
N GLY A 120 -0.20 -1.42 6.85
CA GLY A 120 0.63 -2.61 7.00
C GLY A 120 2.13 -2.40 6.87
N ILE A 121 2.58 -1.32 6.22
CA ILE A 121 4.01 -1.05 6.00
C ILE A 121 4.48 0.03 6.96
N VAL A 122 5.68 -0.16 7.51
CA VAL A 122 6.31 0.79 8.44
C VAL A 122 7.72 1.16 7.97
N ASN A 123 8.22 2.32 8.42
CA ASN A 123 9.63 2.66 8.33
C ASN A 123 10.34 2.13 9.59
N ASN A 124 11.28 1.20 9.40
CA ASN A 124 12.16 0.68 10.43
C ASN A 124 13.60 1.10 10.14
N ASN A 125 14.02 2.20 10.77
CA ASN A 125 15.37 2.76 10.67
C ASN A 125 15.88 2.93 9.21
N GLY A 126 15.05 3.51 8.35
CA GLY A 126 15.38 3.77 6.95
C GLY A 126 15.11 2.59 6.02
N GLN A 127 14.35 1.58 6.46
CA GLN A 127 13.96 0.42 5.64
C GLN A 127 12.45 0.18 5.73
N PHE A 128 11.84 -0.24 4.62
CA PHE A 128 10.44 -0.67 4.64
C PHE A 128 10.32 -2.01 5.36
N GLU A 129 9.31 -2.13 6.22
CA GLU A 129 9.00 -3.38 6.91
C GLU A 129 7.50 -3.64 6.87
N PHE A 130 7.11 -4.80 6.36
CA PHE A 130 5.72 -5.25 6.41
C PHE A 130 5.41 -5.84 7.79
N ARG A 131 4.30 -5.38 8.42
CA ARG A 131 3.83 -5.80 9.74
C ARG A 131 2.36 -6.16 9.72
N LEU A 132 2.07 -7.44 9.46
CA LEU A 132 0.72 -7.99 9.49
C LEU A 132 0.02 -7.86 10.86
N ASP A 133 0.78 -7.74 11.95
CA ASP A 133 0.26 -7.54 13.31
C ASP A 133 -0.38 -6.16 13.51
N ARG A 134 -0.04 -5.17 12.67
CA ARG A 134 -0.67 -3.84 12.69
C ARG A 134 -2.04 -3.79 12.02
N ILE A 135 -2.38 -4.83 11.25
CA ILE A 135 -3.59 -4.86 10.43
C ILE A 135 -4.67 -5.67 11.15
N PRO A 136 -5.79 -5.02 11.54
CA PRO A 136 -6.95 -5.71 12.11
C PRO A 136 -7.42 -6.84 11.20
N GLN A 137 -7.87 -7.96 11.78
CA GLN A 137 -8.26 -9.14 10.98
C GLN A 137 -9.37 -8.84 9.97
N ASP A 138 -10.28 -7.95 10.31
CA ASP A 138 -11.38 -7.46 9.47
C ASP A 138 -10.92 -6.53 8.35
N GLN A 139 -9.69 -6.02 8.39
CA GLN A 139 -9.11 -5.12 7.37
C GLN A 139 -8.02 -5.79 6.53
N ARG A 140 -7.72 -7.07 6.78
CA ARG A 140 -6.73 -7.84 6.01
C ARG A 140 -7.20 -8.13 4.59
N ILE A 141 -8.50 -8.15 4.37
CA ILE A 141 -9.12 -8.33 3.06
C ILE A 141 -9.69 -6.99 2.62
N VAL A 142 -9.26 -6.55 1.45
CA VAL A 142 -9.79 -5.36 0.78
C VAL A 142 -10.60 -5.84 -0.41
N GLU A 143 -11.92 -5.65 -0.34
CA GLU A 143 -12.83 -5.98 -1.43
C GLU A 143 -12.69 -4.95 -2.56
N ALA A 144 -12.67 -5.43 -3.81
CA ALA A 144 -12.73 -4.54 -4.95
C ALA A 144 -14.18 -4.08 -5.20
N ILE A 145 -14.35 -2.82 -5.58
CA ILE A 145 -15.66 -2.16 -5.79
C ILE A 145 -15.91 -1.78 -7.26
#